data_AF-A0A661VIS2-F1
#
_entry.id   AF-A0A661VIS2-F1
#
_cell.length_a   1.000
_cell.length_b   1.000
_cell.length_c   1.000
_cell.angle_alpha   90.00
_cell.angle_beta   90.00
_cell.angle_gamma   90.00
#
_symmetry.space_group_name_H-M   'P 1'
#
loop_
_entity.id
_entity.type
_entity.pdbx_description
1 polymer ?
#
loop_
_entity_poly.entity_id
_entity_poly.type
_entity_poly.pdbx_seq_one_letter_code
_entity_poly.pdbx_strand_id
1 'polypeptide(L)' 'MEFQDKILTCRDCGAQFVFSAGEQEFFRQRGFENEPTRCPDCRAARRRDRGSRSGGSRRMYPAICADCGAECE' A
#
# COMPACT_ATOMS: atom_id res chain seq x y z
N MET A 1 -5.30 -26.08 -2.56
CA MET A 1 -4.28 -25.29 -3.29
C MET A 1 -3.03 -25.35 -2.46
N GLU A 2 -2.09 -26.18 -2.89
CA GLU A 2 -0.75 -26.22 -2.31
C GLU A 2 -0.02 -24.97 -2.80
N PHE A 3 0.22 -24.03 -1.90
CA PHE A 3 1.06 -22.89 -2.22
C PHE A 3 2.50 -23.30 -2.02
N GLN A 4 3.32 -23.06 -3.04
CA GLN A 4 4.76 -23.30 -2.99
C GLN A 4 5.47 -21.97 -2.91
N ASP A 5 6.60 -21.92 -2.22
CA ASP A 5 7.48 -20.75 -2.27
C ASP A 5 7.86 -20.45 -3.73
N LYS A 6 7.66 -19.20 -4.13
CA LYS A 6 8.05 -18.71 -5.45
C LYS A 6 9.04 -17.60 -5.30
N ILE A 7 10.10 -17.61 -6.10
CA ILE A 7 11.01 -16.47 -6.18
C ILE A 7 10.49 -15.52 -7.27
N LEU A 8 10.23 -14.28 -6.88
CA LEU A 8 9.77 -13.21 -7.77
C LEU A 8 10.82 -12.10 -7.85
N THR A 9 10.84 -11.39 -8.98
CA THR A 9 11.75 -10.27 -9.21
C THR A 9 11.04 -8.95 -8.96
N CYS A 10 11.62 -8.10 -8.12
CA CYS A 10 11.08 -6.77 -7.85
C CYS A 10 11.19 -5.89 -9.08
N ARG A 11 10.07 -5.29 -9.52
CA ARG A 11 10.05 -4.37 -10.66
C ARG A 11 10.79 -3.05 -10.40
N ASP A 12 10.93 -2.63 -9.14
CA ASP A 12 11.52 -1.33 -8.76
C ASP A 12 13.04 -1.43 -8.62
N CYS A 13 13.55 -2.46 -7.95
CA CYS A 13 14.98 -2.61 -7.65
C CYS A 13 15.66 -3.81 -8.33
N GLY A 14 14.93 -4.66 -9.03
CA GLY A 14 15.47 -5.85 -9.68
C GLY A 14 15.85 -7.00 -8.74
N ALA A 15 15.76 -6.81 -7.41
CA ALA A 15 16.10 -7.84 -6.44
C ALA A 15 15.10 -9.01 -6.47
N GLN A 16 15.61 -10.22 -6.31
CA GLN A 16 14.79 -11.42 -6.11
C GLN A 16 14.28 -11.48 -4.67
N PHE A 17 13.01 -11.82 -4.47
CA PHE A 17 12.41 -12.01 -3.16
C PHE A 17 11.51 -13.24 -3.16
N VAL A 18 11.36 -13.86 -1.99
CA VAL A 18 10.52 -15.05 -1.81
C VAL A 18 9.09 -14.61 -1.57
N PHE A 19 8.16 -15.11 -2.37
CA PHE A 19 6.74 -15.08 -2.14
C PHE A 19 6.33 -16.42 -1.54
N SER A 20 6.34 -16.46 -0.21
CA SER A 20 6.12 -17.68 0.56
C SER A 20 4.69 -18.23 0.42
N ALA A 21 4.51 -19.52 0.74
CA ALA A 21 3.20 -20.14 0.78
C ALA A 21 2.23 -19.39 1.72
N GLY A 22 2.70 -18.99 2.90
CA GLY A 22 1.89 -18.23 3.87
C GLY A 22 1.48 -16.84 3.37
N GLU A 23 2.35 -16.16 2.60
CA GLU A 23 1.98 -14.88 1.97
C GLU A 23 0.94 -15.09 0.86
N GLN A 24 1.03 -16.17 0.08
CA GLN A 24 0.02 -16.51 -0.93
C GLN A 24 -1.34 -16.80 -0.29
N GLU A 25 -1.36 -17.51 0.84
CA GLU A 25 -2.56 -17.76 1.62
C GLU A 25 -3.17 -16.46 2.15
N PHE A 26 -2.34 -15.55 2.65
CA PHE A 26 -2.79 -14.23 3.11
C PHE A 26 -3.38 -13.39 1.98
N PHE A 27 -2.74 -13.39 0.81
CA PHE A 27 -3.23 -12.67 -0.37
C PHE A 27 -4.58 -13.22 -0.83
N ARG A 28 -4.73 -14.55 -0.93
CA ARG A 28 -5.99 -15.18 -1.31
C ARG A 28 -7.10 -14.91 -0.30
N GLN A 29 -6.81 -15.00 1.00
CA GLN A 29 -7.81 -14.70 2.05
C GLN A 29 -8.30 -13.25 2.02
N ARG A 30 -7.42 -12.31 1.64
CA ARG A 30 -7.77 -10.90 1.46
C ARG A 30 -8.51 -10.61 0.14
N GLY A 31 -8.69 -11.59 -0.73
CA GLY A 31 -9.26 -11.38 -2.07
C GLY A 31 -8.27 -10.72 -3.05
N PHE A 32 -6.96 -10.77 -2.77
CA PHE A 32 -5.95 -10.33 -3.71
C PHE A 32 -5.60 -11.47 -4.66
N GLU A 33 -6.07 -11.38 -5.90
CA GLU A 33 -5.75 -12.33 -6.98
C GLU A 33 -4.37 -12.09 -7.59
N ASN A 34 -3.76 -10.92 -7.31
CA ASN A 34 -2.52 -10.49 -7.94
C ASN A 34 -1.30 -10.81 -7.09
N GLU A 35 -0.27 -11.38 -7.73
CA GLU A 35 1.02 -11.63 -7.11
C GLU A 35 1.78 -10.32 -6.82
N PRO A 36 2.62 -10.30 -5.76
CA PRO A 36 3.41 -9.14 -5.45
C PRO A 36 4.43 -8.80 -6.54
N THR A 37 4.42 -7.56 -7.03
CA THR A 37 5.38 -7.07 -8.05
C THR A 37 6.60 -6.35 -7.47
N ARG A 38 6.62 -6.14 -6.15
CA ARG A 38 7.65 -5.40 -5.43
C ARG A 38 8.09 -6.18 -4.20
N CYS A 39 9.38 -6.16 -3.89
CA CYS A 39 9.89 -6.79 -2.68
C CYS A 39 9.37 -6.08 -1.41
N PRO A 40 9.45 -6.74 -0.23
CA PRO A 40 9.02 -6.18 1.04
C PRO A 40 9.68 -4.84 1.37
N ASP A 41 10.96 -4.69 1.01
CA ASP A 41 11.73 -3.47 1.27
C ASP A 41 11.20 -2.28 0.46
N CYS A 42 11.03 -2.42 -0.87
CA CYS A 42 10.44 -1.38 -1.71
C CYS A 42 9.01 -1.04 -1.30
N ARG A 43 8.23 -2.01 -0.80
CA ARG A 43 6.90 -1.75 -0.23
C ARG A 43 6.98 -0.95 1.05
N ALA A 44 7.89 -1.31 1.95
CA ALA A 44 8.10 -0.61 3.21
C ALA A 44 8.59 0.82 2.98
N ALA A 45 9.56 1.03 2.09
CA ALA A 45 10.06 2.35 1.69
C ALA A 45 8.94 3.26 1.18
N ARG A 46 8.06 2.73 0.31
CA ARG A 46 6.91 3.48 -0.21
C ARG A 46 5.87 3.80 0.86
N ARG A 47 5.64 2.88 1.81
CA ARG A 47 4.76 3.12 2.96
C ARG A 47 5.33 4.24 3.86
N ARG A 48 6.65 4.24 4.09
CA ARG A 48 7.36 5.29 4.85
C ARG A 48 7.27 6.66 4.18
N ASP A 49 7.48 6.73 2.86
CA ASP A 49 7.33 7.98 2.10
C ASP A 49 5.91 8.55 2.20
N ARG A 50 4.89 7.68 2.13
CA ARG A 50 3.47 8.09 2.33
C ARG A 50 3.20 8.61 3.75
N GLY A 51 3.82 8.02 4.77
CA GLY A 51 3.71 8.50 6.15
C GLY A 51 4.42 9.83 6.39
N SER A 52 5.61 10.00 5.80
CA SER A 52 6.40 11.23 5.91
C SER A 52 5.75 12.41 5.18
N ARG A 53 5.02 12.17 4.10
CA ARG A 53 4.26 13.22 3.39
C ARG A 53 2.97 13.64 4.08
N SER A 54 2.55 12.94 5.14
CA SER A 54 1.41 13.38 5.95
C SER A 54 1.74 14.52 6.92
N GLY A 55 2.94 15.12 6.81
CA GLY A 55 3.26 16.44 7.37
C GLY A 55 3.39 17.54 6.30
N GLY A 56 3.15 17.23 5.02
CA GLY A 56 3.00 18.27 4.01
C GLY A 56 1.67 18.98 4.26
N SER A 57 1.74 20.24 4.68
CA SER A 57 0.62 21.16 4.91
C SER A 57 -0.52 20.90 3.93
N ARG A 58 -1.51 20.09 4.34
CA ARG A 58 -2.75 19.96 3.59
C ARG A 58 -3.34 21.36 3.61
N ARG A 59 -3.49 21.99 2.44
CA ARG A 59 -4.23 23.24 2.34
C ARG A 59 -5.65 22.92 2.79
N MET A 60 -5.99 23.36 4.01
CA MET A 60 -7.36 23.38 4.49
C MET A 60 -8.06 24.45 3.68
N TYR A 61 -9.14 24.08 3.01
CA TYR A 61 -10.03 25.02 2.34
C TYR A 61 -11.24 25.21 3.24
N PRO A 62 -11.76 26.45 3.37
CA PRO A 62 -12.99 26.67 4.12
C PRO A 62 -14.10 25.85 3.48
N ALA A 63 -14.84 25.11 4.30
CA ALA A 63 -16.00 24.33 3.87
C ALA A 63 -17.27 25.02 4.35
N ILE A 64 -18.29 25.09 3.50
CA ILE A 64 -19.61 25.63 3.86
C ILE A 64 -20.53 24.45 4.15
N CYS A 65 -21.15 24.43 5.32
CA CYS A 65 -22.11 23.39 5.69
C CYS A 65 -23.35 23.47 4.80
N ALA A 66 -23.73 22.36 4.15
CA ALA A 66 -24.89 22.31 3.27
C ALA A 66 -26.24 22.45 3.99
N ASP A 67 -26.28 22.16 5.30
CA ASP A 67 -27.50 22.18 6.11
C ASP A 67 -27.72 23.56 6.76
N CYS A 68 -26.66 24.18 7.28
CA CYS A 68 -26.77 25.45 8.00
C CYS A 68 -26.12 26.66 7.31
N GLY A 69 -25.40 26.46 6.21
CA GLY A 69 -24.76 27.53 5.43
C GLY A 69 -23.56 28.21 6.10
N ALA A 70 -23.14 27.75 7.28
CA ALA A 70 -22.02 28.34 8.02
C ALA A 70 -20.66 27.85 7.49
N GLU A 71 -19.66 28.73 7.54
CA GLU A 71 -18.25 28.39 7.27
C GLU A 71 -17.66 27.58 8.43
N CYS A 72 -17.01 26.46 8.12
CA CYS A 72 -16.29 25.63 9.07
C CYS A 72 -14.77 25.83 8.89
N GLU A 73 -14.10 26.31 9.95
CA GLU A 73 -12.63 26.38 10.10
C GLU A 73 -12.09 25.19 10.90
#